data_AF-A0A1F4G4N7-F1
#
_entry.id   AF-A0A1F4G4N7-F1
#
_cell.length_a   1.000
_cell.length_b   1.000
_cell.length_c   1.000
_cell.angle_alpha   90.00
_cell.angle_beta   90.00
_cell.angle_gamma   90.00
#
_symmetry.space_group_name_H-M   'P 1'
#
loop_
_entity.id
_entity.type
_entity.pdbx_description
1 polymer ?
#
loop_
_entity_poly.entity_id
_entity_poly.type
_entity_poly.pdbx_seq_one_letter_code
_entity_poly.pdbx_strand_id
1 'polypeptide(L)'
;MTPIRIHDFTLSGHAHRVRLFCSLLGLPVELHPVDLRGGEHKSPAFLAMNPFGQVPVIEDGDVTLADSNAILLYLALQHDPHRTWWPQSALAQARVQQWLSAAAGPLANGPARLRVLKLFGGPHEARAADLSQQLFNGMERQLAHSRYLAGTEHPTIADIALYSYTARAGDGGLSLDNWPAVRRWLGDIEQLPGFVPMPEMPQAA
;
A
#
# COMPACT_ATOMS: atom_id res chain seq x y z
N MET A 1 21.25 3.15 13.37
CA MET A 1 19.98 2.41 13.56
C MET A 1 20.15 1.06 12.89
N THR A 2 19.71 -0.01 13.52
CA THR A 2 19.66 -1.33 12.89
C THR A 2 18.68 -1.27 11.71
N PRO A 3 19.00 -1.85 10.54
CA PRO A 3 18.06 -1.89 9.42
C PRO A 3 16.78 -2.64 9.80
N ILE A 4 15.64 -2.12 9.34
CA ILE A 4 14.36 -2.83 9.43
C ILE A 4 14.36 -3.93 8.38
N ARG A 5 14.17 -5.19 8.79
CA ARG A 5 14.00 -6.28 7.83
C ARG A 5 12.57 -6.29 7.33
N ILE A 6 12.39 -6.43 6.03
CA ILE A 6 11.07 -6.61 5.39
C ILE A 6 11.04 -7.97 4.71
N HIS A 7 10.19 -8.87 5.18
CA HIS A 7 9.85 -10.10 4.49
C HIS A 7 8.95 -9.77 3.30
N ASP A 8 9.53 -9.82 2.10
CA ASP A 8 9.07 -9.09 0.93
C ASP A 8 8.69 -10.00 -0.22
N PHE A 9 7.80 -9.49 -1.08
CA PHE A 9 7.66 -9.98 -2.45
C PHE A 9 7.61 -8.77 -3.39
N THR A 10 8.53 -8.72 -4.35
CA THR A 10 8.77 -7.54 -5.20
C THR A 10 7.50 -7.02 -5.86
N LEU A 11 6.65 -7.92 -6.39
CA LEU A 11 5.42 -7.57 -7.10
C LEU A 11 4.20 -7.35 -6.18
N SER A 12 4.35 -7.50 -4.86
CA SER A 12 3.28 -7.23 -3.89
C SER A 12 3.14 -5.73 -3.65
N GLY A 13 1.97 -5.16 -3.95
CA GLY A 13 1.64 -3.78 -3.61
C GLY A 13 1.47 -3.55 -2.10
N HIS A 14 1.14 -4.61 -1.35
CA HIS A 14 1.15 -4.59 0.12
C HIS A 14 2.57 -4.46 0.67
N ALA A 15 3.54 -5.16 0.09
CA ALA A 15 4.93 -5.04 0.52
C ALA A 15 5.55 -3.72 0.03
N HIS A 16 5.23 -3.31 -1.20
CA HIS A 16 5.67 -2.04 -1.76
C HIS A 16 5.32 -0.83 -0.89
N ARG A 17 4.09 -0.75 -0.35
CA ARG A 17 3.69 0.42 0.47
C ARG A 17 4.58 0.57 1.70
N VAL A 18 5.05 -0.55 2.28
CA VAL A 18 5.98 -0.54 3.43
C VAL A 18 7.36 -0.09 2.98
N ARG A 19 7.89 -0.64 1.88
CA ARG A 19 9.19 -0.21 1.30
C ARG A 19 9.21 1.28 1.00
N LEU A 20 8.17 1.76 0.31
CA LEU A 20 7.98 3.18 0.00
C LEU A 20 7.98 4.00 1.30
N PHE A 21 7.22 3.59 2.30
CA PHE A 21 7.12 4.36 3.52
C PHE A 21 8.42 4.43 4.33
N CYS A 22 9.14 3.31 4.46
CA CYS A 22 10.47 3.31 5.06
C CYS A 22 11.42 4.27 4.34
N SER A 23 11.38 4.29 3.00
CA SER A 23 12.19 5.21 2.20
C SER A 23 11.82 6.68 2.41
N LEU A 24 10.53 7.00 2.48
CA LEU A 24 10.04 8.36 2.76
C LEU A 24 10.42 8.84 4.17
N LEU A 25 10.56 7.92 5.13
CA LEU A 25 11.05 8.22 6.48
C LEU A 25 12.59 8.21 6.58
N GLY A 26 13.31 7.86 5.51
CA GLY A 26 14.76 7.72 5.53
C GLY A 26 15.27 6.55 6.38
N LEU A 27 14.44 5.52 6.60
CA LEU A 27 14.79 4.36 7.43
C LEU A 27 15.63 3.35 6.63
N PRO A 28 16.73 2.83 7.20
CA PRO A 28 17.51 1.77 6.57
C PRO A 28 16.69 0.47 6.53
N VAL A 29 16.69 -0.20 5.37
CA VAL A 29 15.91 -1.42 5.14
C VAL A 29 16.78 -2.54 4.61
N GLU A 30 16.58 -3.74 5.14
CA GLU A 30 17.05 -5.00 4.56
C GLU A 30 15.84 -5.75 3.97
N LEU A 31 15.86 -6.08 2.67
CA LEU A 31 14.80 -6.88 2.06
C LEU A 31 15.15 -8.36 2.22
N HIS A 32 14.20 -9.14 2.75
CA HIS A 32 14.25 -10.60 2.81
C HIS A 32 13.19 -11.17 1.84
N PRO A 33 13.56 -11.54 0.61
CA PRO A 33 12.61 -12.10 -0.35
C PRO A 33 11.95 -13.37 0.19
N VAL A 34 10.64 -13.50 0.00
CA VAL A 34 9.85 -14.68 0.38
C VAL A 34 9.40 -15.41 -0.88
N ASP A 35 9.69 -16.70 -0.97
CA ASP A 35 9.21 -17.54 -2.08
C ASP A 35 7.73 -17.87 -1.92
N LEU A 36 6.88 -17.01 -2.49
CA LEU A 36 5.43 -17.23 -2.50
C LEU A 36 5.03 -18.43 -3.37
N ARG A 37 5.77 -18.74 -4.44
CA ARG A 37 5.45 -19.85 -5.36
C ARG A 37 5.81 -21.19 -4.74
N GLY A 38 6.96 -21.27 -4.07
CA GLY A 38 7.40 -22.44 -3.30
C GLY A 38 6.70 -22.61 -1.96
N GLY A 39 5.85 -21.66 -1.55
CA GLY A 39 5.02 -21.79 -0.35
C GLY A 39 5.72 -21.40 0.96
N GLU A 40 6.85 -20.67 0.92
CA GLU A 40 7.62 -20.28 2.12
C GLU A 40 6.76 -19.51 3.13
N HIS A 41 5.90 -18.62 2.65
CA HIS A 41 4.89 -17.88 3.43
C HIS A 41 3.89 -18.77 4.20
N LYS A 42 3.85 -20.08 3.93
CA LYS A 42 3.02 -21.08 4.63
C LYS A 42 3.85 -22.04 5.50
N SER A 43 5.17 -21.87 5.55
CA SER A 43 6.03 -22.65 6.42
C SER A 43 5.73 -22.37 7.90
N PRO A 44 5.98 -23.32 8.82
CA PRO A 44 5.80 -23.08 10.26
C PRO A 44 6.57 -21.86 10.78
N ALA A 45 7.79 -21.63 10.26
CA ALA A 45 8.62 -20.49 10.64
C ALA A 45 7.96 -19.15 10.23
N PHE A 46 7.43 -19.06 9.01
CA PHE A 46 6.76 -17.84 8.56
C PHE A 46 5.42 -17.63 9.28
N LEU A 47 4.66 -18.71 9.48
CA LEU A 47 3.36 -18.64 10.18
C LEU A 47 3.50 -18.24 11.66
N ALA A 48 4.66 -18.51 12.28
CA ALA A 48 4.97 -18.00 13.62
C ALA A 48 5.07 -16.46 13.65
N MET A 49 5.51 -15.83 12.56
CA MET A 49 5.55 -14.37 12.43
C MET A 49 4.22 -13.78 11.96
N ASN A 50 3.54 -14.45 11.03
CA ASN A 50 2.24 -14.04 10.52
C ASN A 50 1.30 -15.25 10.34
N PRO A 51 0.28 -15.43 11.20
CA PRO A 51 -0.59 -16.60 11.15
C PRO A 51 -1.45 -16.68 9.87
N PHE A 52 -1.60 -15.58 9.13
CA PHE A 52 -2.31 -15.58 7.84
C PHE A 52 -1.40 -15.98 6.66
N GLY A 53 -0.08 -16.07 6.90
CA GLY A 53 0.91 -16.42 5.90
C GLY A 53 0.84 -15.47 4.70
N GLN A 54 0.96 -14.17 4.96
CA GLN A 54 0.94 -13.12 3.94
C GLN A 54 2.16 -12.22 4.10
N VAL A 55 2.63 -11.65 2.99
CA VAL A 55 3.63 -10.57 3.00
C VAL A 55 2.92 -9.21 2.88
N PRO A 56 3.48 -8.14 3.48
CA PRO A 56 4.75 -8.09 4.20
C PRO A 56 4.64 -8.49 5.68
N VAL A 57 5.80 -8.83 6.24
CA VAL A 57 6.11 -8.82 7.68
C VAL A 57 7.36 -7.96 7.86
N ILE A 58 7.46 -7.21 8.94
CA ILE A 58 8.70 -6.51 9.31
C ILE A 58 9.30 -7.04 10.60
N GLU A 59 10.61 -6.87 10.72
CA GLU A 59 11.35 -6.96 11.98
C GLU A 59 12.05 -5.61 12.24
N ASP A 60 11.72 -4.96 13.34
CA ASP A 60 12.32 -3.70 13.81
C ASP A 60 12.83 -3.90 15.25
N GLY A 61 14.10 -4.27 15.38
CA GLY A 61 14.65 -4.74 16.66
C GLY A 61 13.93 -6.00 17.12
N ASP A 62 13.33 -5.94 18.31
CA ASP A 62 12.58 -7.05 18.91
C ASP A 62 11.10 -7.10 18.45
N VAL A 63 10.67 -6.17 17.60
CA VAL A 63 9.29 -6.09 17.10
C VAL A 63 9.15 -6.87 15.80
N THR A 64 8.32 -7.92 15.80
CA THR A 64 7.83 -8.56 14.58
C THR A 64 6.38 -8.15 14.35
N LEU A 65 6.07 -7.58 13.18
CA LEU A 65 4.73 -7.08 12.87
C LEU A 65 4.30 -7.43 11.44
N ALA A 66 3.09 -7.95 11.31
CA ALA A 66 2.42 -8.24 10.04
C ALA A 66 1.28 -7.25 9.79
N ASP A 67 0.64 -7.38 8.62
CA ASP A 67 -0.38 -6.47 8.07
C ASP A 67 0.20 -5.11 7.63
N SER A 68 0.13 -4.84 6.33
CA SER A 68 0.77 -3.65 5.76
C SER A 68 0.20 -2.33 6.29
N ASN A 69 -1.07 -2.27 6.71
CA ASN A 69 -1.63 -1.04 7.27
C ASN A 69 -1.21 -0.85 8.73
N ALA A 70 -1.20 -1.93 9.52
CA ALA A 70 -0.69 -1.92 10.88
C ALA A 70 0.80 -1.55 10.91
N ILE A 71 1.58 -2.07 9.97
CA ILE A 71 2.99 -1.71 9.78
C ILE A 71 3.15 -0.22 9.48
N LEU A 72 2.38 0.33 8.53
CA LEU A 72 2.42 1.78 8.25
C LEU A 72 2.10 2.62 9.49
N LEU A 73 1.09 2.24 10.26
CA LEU A 73 0.73 2.93 11.50
C LEU A 73 1.85 2.86 12.53
N TYR A 74 2.41 1.67 12.76
CA TYR A 74 3.54 1.49 13.68
C TYR A 74 4.74 2.36 13.29
N LEU A 75 5.15 2.33 12.02
CA LEU A 75 6.28 3.11 11.53
C LEU A 75 6.02 4.62 11.65
N ALA A 76 4.79 5.08 11.39
CA ALA A 76 4.42 6.49 11.55
C ALA A 76 4.49 6.92 13.02
N LEU A 77 4.01 6.08 13.95
CA LEU A 77 4.04 6.40 15.38
C LEU A 77 5.45 6.32 15.98
N GLN A 78 6.26 5.37 15.50
CA GLN A 78 7.58 5.08 16.06
C GLN A 78 8.68 5.98 15.49
N HIS A 79 8.62 6.29 14.18
CA HIS A 79 9.74 6.89 13.44
C HIS A 79 9.43 8.25 12.81
N ASP A 80 8.20 8.77 12.92
CA ASP A 80 7.86 10.15 12.55
C ASP A 80 7.53 11.00 13.81
N PRO A 81 8.55 11.58 14.47
CA PRO A 81 8.33 12.39 15.67
C PRO A 81 7.52 13.65 15.41
N HIS A 82 7.46 14.12 14.17
CA HIS A 82 6.67 15.29 13.76
C HIS A 82 5.18 14.97 13.61
N ARG A 83 4.80 13.68 13.57
CA ARG A 83 3.43 13.21 13.39
C ARG A 83 2.75 13.80 12.15
N THR A 84 3.52 13.92 11.08
CA THR A 84 3.07 14.32 9.75
C THR A 84 2.21 13.20 9.15
N TRP A 85 2.67 11.96 9.25
CA TRP A 85 2.06 10.79 8.61
C TRP A 85 0.89 10.20 9.39
N TRP A 86 0.82 10.49 10.70
CA TRP A 86 -0.30 10.17 11.58
C TRP A 86 -0.61 11.35 12.54
N PRO A 87 -1.48 12.29 12.12
CA PRO A 87 -1.74 13.52 12.88
C PRO A 87 -2.34 13.30 14.28
N GLN A 88 -2.23 14.30 15.16
CA GLN A 88 -2.65 14.16 16.57
C GLN A 88 -4.15 14.27 16.81
N SER A 89 -4.88 15.07 16.01
CA SER A 89 -6.29 15.33 16.29
C SER A 89 -7.15 14.08 16.03
N ALA A 90 -8.10 13.81 16.93
CA ALA A 90 -8.95 12.62 16.84
C ALA A 90 -9.69 12.53 15.48
N LEU A 91 -10.19 13.66 14.97
CA LEU A 91 -10.85 13.70 13.66
C LEU A 91 -9.89 13.40 12.51
N ALA A 92 -8.65 13.91 12.54
CA ALA A 92 -7.68 13.61 11.49
C ALA A 92 -7.30 12.12 11.51
N GLN A 93 -7.06 11.54 12.69
CA GLN A 93 -6.80 10.10 12.83
C GLN A 93 -7.96 9.25 12.30
N ALA A 94 -9.20 9.62 12.63
CA ALA A 94 -10.38 8.93 12.12
C ALA A 94 -10.47 8.99 10.57
N ARG A 95 -10.11 10.13 9.97
CA ARG A 95 -10.06 10.28 8.50
C ARG A 95 -8.96 9.43 7.88
N VAL A 96 -7.76 9.38 8.48
CA VAL A 96 -6.68 8.49 8.00
C VAL A 96 -7.13 7.03 8.11
N GLN A 97 -7.67 6.63 9.26
CA GLN A 97 -8.18 5.27 9.49
C GLN A 97 -9.30 4.88 8.51
N GLN A 98 -10.21 5.80 8.17
CA GLN A 98 -11.25 5.55 7.18
C GLN A 98 -10.65 5.09 5.84
N TRP A 99 -9.56 5.73 5.39
CA TRP A 99 -8.87 5.35 4.17
C TRP A 99 -8.01 4.09 4.32
N LEU A 100 -7.42 3.84 5.48
CA LEU A 100 -6.77 2.53 5.74
C LEU A 100 -7.78 1.38 5.63
N SER A 101 -9.01 1.57 6.14
CA SER A 101 -10.10 0.62 5.97
C SER A 101 -10.51 0.48 4.49
N ALA A 102 -10.50 1.57 3.73
CA ALA A 102 -10.71 1.51 2.27
C ALA A 102 -9.59 0.71 1.56
N ALA A 103 -8.35 0.83 2.03
CA ALA A 103 -7.20 0.08 1.53
C ALA A 103 -7.35 -1.43 1.77
N ALA A 104 -7.78 -1.82 2.97
CA ALA A 104 -7.98 -3.22 3.34
C ALA A 104 -9.25 -3.82 2.71
N GLY A 105 -10.26 -3.00 2.42
CA GLY A 105 -11.51 -3.41 1.82
C GLY A 105 -11.52 -3.22 0.29
N PRO A 106 -12.16 -2.16 -0.23
CA PRO A 106 -12.30 -1.93 -1.68
C PRO A 106 -11.00 -1.97 -2.50
N LEU A 107 -9.87 -1.45 -2.01
CA LEU A 107 -8.62 -1.46 -2.79
C LEU A 107 -8.07 -2.88 -2.94
N ALA A 108 -8.02 -3.64 -1.83
CA ALA A 108 -7.55 -5.02 -1.82
C ALA A 108 -8.47 -5.95 -2.64
N ASN A 109 -9.78 -5.75 -2.55
CA ASN A 109 -10.77 -6.60 -3.22
C ASN A 109 -11.14 -6.13 -4.64
N GLY A 110 -10.69 -4.94 -5.06
CA GLY A 110 -10.90 -4.38 -6.39
C GLY A 110 -9.60 -4.33 -7.20
N PRO A 111 -8.89 -3.18 -7.27
CA PRO A 111 -7.71 -3.04 -8.12
C PRO A 111 -6.62 -4.09 -7.87
N ALA A 112 -6.35 -4.41 -6.60
CA ALA A 112 -5.35 -5.42 -6.26
C ALA A 112 -5.78 -6.83 -6.72
N ARG A 113 -7.05 -7.19 -6.55
CA ARG A 113 -7.62 -8.47 -6.99
C ARG A 113 -7.53 -8.61 -8.51
N LEU A 114 -7.94 -7.59 -9.26
CA LEU A 114 -7.84 -7.60 -10.73
C LEU A 114 -6.40 -7.74 -11.21
N ARG A 115 -5.46 -7.04 -10.57
CA ARG A 115 -4.03 -7.18 -10.89
C ARG A 115 -3.51 -8.59 -10.60
N VAL A 116 -3.88 -9.19 -9.47
CA VAL A 116 -3.49 -10.57 -9.14
C VAL A 116 -4.07 -11.56 -10.15
N LEU A 117 -5.35 -11.43 -10.51
CA LEU A 117 -5.97 -12.29 -11.53
C LEU A 117 -5.21 -12.20 -12.85
N LYS A 118 -4.86 -10.98 -13.29
CA LYS A 118 -4.09 -10.80 -14.53
C LYS A 118 -2.67 -11.37 -14.44
N LEU A 119 -1.98 -11.23 -13.30
CA LEU A 119 -0.65 -11.83 -13.06
C LEU A 119 -0.63 -13.35 -13.15
N PHE A 120 -1.71 -14.01 -12.74
CA PHE A 120 -1.78 -15.47 -12.63
C PHE A 120 -2.74 -16.10 -13.64
N GLY A 121 -3.17 -15.36 -14.67
CA GLY A 121 -4.07 -15.87 -15.71
C GLY A 121 -5.46 -16.27 -15.21
N GLY A 122 -5.92 -15.66 -14.12
CA GLY A 122 -7.25 -15.88 -13.55
C GLY A 122 -8.38 -15.22 -14.37
N PRO A 123 -9.63 -15.64 -14.13
CA PRO A 123 -10.79 -15.11 -14.84
C PRO A 123 -11.06 -13.65 -14.46
N HIS A 124 -11.74 -12.92 -15.35
CA HIS A 124 -12.26 -11.58 -15.01
C HIS A 124 -13.31 -11.67 -13.90
N GLU A 125 -13.25 -10.76 -12.94
CA GLU A 125 -14.21 -10.67 -11.83
C GLU A 125 -14.96 -9.33 -11.85
N ALA A 126 -16.21 -9.36 -12.30
CA ALA A 126 -17.05 -8.16 -12.41
C ALA A 126 -17.18 -7.41 -11.06
N ARG A 127 -17.30 -8.15 -9.95
CA ARG A 127 -17.39 -7.54 -8.62
C ARG A 127 -16.14 -6.74 -8.25
N ALA A 128 -14.95 -7.22 -8.62
CA ALA A 128 -13.71 -6.52 -8.38
C ALA A 128 -13.60 -5.26 -9.26
N ALA A 129 -14.07 -5.32 -10.51
CA ALA A 129 -14.18 -4.16 -11.38
C ALA A 129 -15.14 -3.11 -10.81
N ASP A 130 -16.33 -3.50 -10.36
CA ASP A 130 -17.31 -2.60 -9.75
C ASP A 130 -16.77 -1.92 -8.48
N LEU A 131 -16.09 -2.68 -7.62
CA LEU A 131 -15.44 -2.14 -6.43
C LEU A 131 -14.33 -1.14 -6.78
N SER A 132 -13.58 -1.39 -7.85
CA SER A 132 -12.56 -0.48 -8.35
C SER A 132 -13.17 0.84 -8.80
N GLN A 133 -14.26 0.79 -9.59
CA GLN A 133 -14.97 2.00 -10.02
C GLN A 133 -15.54 2.78 -8.83
N GLN A 134 -16.14 2.10 -7.87
CA GLN A 134 -16.69 2.75 -6.67
C GLN A 134 -15.61 3.43 -5.84
N LEU A 135 -14.46 2.75 -5.65
CA LEU A 135 -13.32 3.30 -4.95
C LEU A 135 -12.77 4.55 -5.65
N PHE A 136 -12.47 4.47 -6.95
CA PHE A 136 -11.89 5.60 -7.69
C PHE A 136 -12.85 6.78 -7.80
N ASN A 137 -14.15 6.55 -7.97
CA ASN A 137 -15.16 7.60 -7.90
C ASN A 137 -15.20 8.28 -6.51
N GLY A 138 -15.00 7.51 -5.43
CA GLY A 138 -14.89 8.04 -4.07
C GLY A 138 -13.63 8.87 -3.87
N MET A 139 -12.48 8.36 -4.31
CA MET A 139 -11.20 9.07 -4.28
C MET A 139 -11.25 10.37 -5.08
N GLU A 140 -11.81 10.34 -6.29
CA GLU A 140 -11.94 11.52 -7.16
C GLU A 140 -12.74 12.63 -6.49
N ARG A 141 -13.89 12.31 -5.89
CA ARG A 141 -14.69 13.29 -5.13
C ARG A 141 -13.92 13.89 -3.97
N GLN A 142 -13.17 13.08 -3.21
CA GLN A 142 -12.35 13.57 -2.10
C GLN A 142 -11.22 14.49 -2.60
N LEU A 143 -10.50 14.03 -3.62
CA LEU A 143 -9.33 14.69 -4.17
C LEU A 143 -9.68 15.90 -5.06
N ALA A 144 -10.94 16.08 -5.44
CA ALA A 144 -11.42 17.32 -6.03
C ALA A 144 -11.43 18.49 -5.02
N HIS A 145 -11.53 18.19 -3.72
CA HIS A 145 -11.62 19.20 -2.65
C HIS A 145 -10.38 19.24 -1.73
N SER A 146 -9.45 18.31 -1.91
CA SER A 146 -8.27 18.20 -1.07
C SER A 146 -7.08 17.69 -1.88
N ARG A 147 -5.87 18.06 -1.45
CA ARG A 147 -4.65 17.56 -2.08
C ARG A 147 -4.40 16.08 -1.77
N TYR A 148 -4.69 15.67 -0.53
CA TYR A 148 -4.46 14.32 0.01
C TYR A 148 -5.74 13.72 0.59
N LEU A 149 -5.80 12.38 0.66
CA LEU A 149 -7.03 11.64 0.96
C LEU A 149 -7.63 11.99 2.33
N ALA A 150 -6.81 12.16 3.36
CA ALA A 150 -7.27 12.49 4.70
C ALA A 150 -7.76 13.96 4.85
N GLY A 151 -7.63 14.79 3.79
CA GLY A 151 -7.97 16.20 3.84
C GLY A 151 -7.03 17.03 4.72
N THR A 152 -5.81 16.53 4.94
CA THR A 152 -4.71 17.18 5.66
C THR A 152 -3.85 18.01 4.73
N GLU A 153 -3.05 18.91 5.30
CA GLU A 153 -2.10 19.74 4.53
C GLU A 153 -0.96 18.91 3.91
N HIS A 154 -0.51 17.88 4.64
CA HIS A 154 0.54 16.94 4.23
C HIS A 154 -0.04 15.55 3.94
N PRO A 155 0.64 14.71 3.12
CA PRO A 155 0.21 13.34 2.92
C PRO A 155 0.31 12.54 4.23
N THR A 156 -0.51 11.49 4.33
CA THR A 156 -0.55 10.60 5.49
C THR A 156 -0.38 9.15 5.06
N ILE A 157 -0.32 8.23 6.01
CA ILE A 157 -0.28 6.80 5.68
C ILE A 157 -1.52 6.31 4.91
N ALA A 158 -2.62 7.06 4.90
CA ALA A 158 -3.75 6.82 4.01
C ALA A 158 -3.35 6.89 2.53
N ASP A 159 -2.56 7.90 2.17
CA ASP A 159 -2.10 8.10 0.80
C ASP A 159 -1.15 6.98 0.38
N ILE A 160 -0.21 6.62 1.26
CA ILE A 160 0.73 5.51 1.02
C ILE A 160 0.01 4.16 0.89
N ALA A 161 -1.02 3.93 1.71
CA ALA A 161 -1.80 2.69 1.66
C ALA A 161 -2.58 2.53 0.35
N LEU A 162 -3.05 3.62 -0.24
CA LEU A 162 -3.84 3.64 -1.47
C LEU A 162 -2.98 3.71 -2.73
N TYR A 163 -1.71 4.14 -2.62
CA TYR A 163 -0.84 4.44 -3.77
C TYR A 163 -0.60 3.21 -4.65
N SER A 164 0.03 2.15 -4.12
CA SER A 164 0.61 1.06 -4.91
C SER A 164 -0.35 0.44 -5.94
N TYR A 165 -1.57 0.11 -5.51
CA TYR A 165 -2.55 -0.55 -6.39
C TYR A 165 -3.34 0.43 -7.26
N THR A 166 -3.42 1.70 -6.88
CA THR A 166 -3.96 2.75 -7.73
C THR A 166 -2.99 3.07 -8.86
N ALA A 167 -1.70 3.28 -8.53
CA ALA A 167 -0.63 3.52 -9.50
C ALA A 167 -0.50 2.38 -10.52
N ARG A 168 -0.74 1.13 -10.09
CA ARG A 168 -0.72 -0.06 -10.93
C ARG A 168 -2.11 -0.54 -11.37
N ALA A 169 -3.13 0.31 -11.39
CA ALA A 169 -4.48 -0.07 -11.82
C ALA A 169 -4.49 -0.61 -13.28
N GLY A 170 -3.65 -0.04 -14.16
CA GLY A 170 -3.49 -0.47 -15.55
C GLY A 170 -2.99 -1.91 -15.70
N ASP A 171 -2.18 -2.39 -14.75
CA ASP A 171 -1.73 -3.80 -14.72
C ASP A 171 -2.93 -4.74 -14.60
N GLY A 172 -3.98 -4.33 -13.86
CA GLY A 172 -5.25 -5.03 -13.73
C GLY A 172 -6.27 -4.75 -14.85
N GLY A 173 -5.91 -3.95 -15.86
CA GLY A 173 -6.79 -3.59 -16.98
C GLY A 173 -7.71 -2.39 -16.72
N LEU A 174 -7.43 -1.59 -15.70
CA LEU A 174 -8.20 -0.38 -15.39
C LEU A 174 -7.46 0.86 -15.91
N SER A 175 -8.08 1.63 -16.82
CA SER A 175 -7.61 2.98 -17.17
C SER A 175 -8.05 3.97 -16.10
N LEU A 176 -7.18 4.92 -15.72
CA LEU A 176 -7.50 6.01 -14.79
C LEU A 176 -7.92 7.32 -15.49
N ASP A 177 -8.17 7.31 -16.80
CA ASP A 177 -8.41 8.55 -17.58
C ASP A 177 -9.63 9.35 -17.09
N ASN A 178 -10.62 8.69 -16.49
CA ASN A 178 -11.83 9.32 -15.96
C ASN A 178 -11.66 9.96 -14.57
N TRP A 179 -10.50 9.81 -13.92
CA TRP A 179 -10.24 10.33 -12.57
C TRP A 179 -9.01 11.25 -12.55
N PRO A 180 -9.10 12.47 -13.11
CA PRO A 180 -7.98 13.39 -13.20
C PRO A 180 -7.44 13.83 -11.82
N ALA A 181 -8.29 13.97 -10.78
CA ALA A 181 -7.81 14.30 -9.44
C ALA A 181 -7.02 13.13 -8.82
N VAL A 182 -7.42 11.87 -9.09
CA VAL A 182 -6.63 10.68 -8.71
C VAL A 182 -5.29 10.67 -9.43
N ARG A 183 -5.25 10.97 -10.74
CA ARG A 183 -3.99 11.03 -11.50
C ARG A 183 -3.05 12.14 -11.00
N ARG A 184 -3.60 13.32 -10.70
CA ARG A 184 -2.84 14.41 -10.07
C ARG A 184 -2.27 13.96 -8.72
N TRP A 185 -3.08 13.33 -7.88
CA TRP A 185 -2.66 12.82 -6.58
C TRP A 185 -1.54 11.78 -6.70
N LEU A 186 -1.60 10.87 -7.68
CA LEU A 186 -0.48 9.95 -7.95
C LEU A 186 0.82 10.71 -8.24
N GLY A 187 0.78 11.73 -9.09
CA GLY A 187 1.92 12.59 -9.39
C GLY A 187 2.43 13.37 -8.17
N ASP A 188 1.54 13.83 -7.28
CA ASP A 188 1.92 14.47 -6.02
C ASP A 188 2.70 13.51 -5.11
N ILE A 189 2.30 12.24 -5.01
CA ILE A 189 3.00 11.22 -4.22
C ILE A 189 4.35 10.83 -4.85
N GLU A 190 4.41 10.73 -6.17
CA GLU A 190 5.62 10.39 -6.93
C GLU A 190 6.71 11.45 -6.85
N GLN A 191 6.34 12.69 -6.53
CA GLN A 191 7.28 13.81 -6.33
C GLN A 191 7.83 13.91 -4.90
N LEU A 192 7.38 13.06 -3.96
CA LEU A 192 7.86 13.12 -2.59
C LEU A 192 9.35 12.74 -2.51
N PRO A 193 10.17 13.47 -1.73
CA PRO A 193 11.56 13.09 -1.50
C PRO A 193 11.68 11.69 -0.90
N GLY A 194 12.50 10.82 -1.51
CA GLY A 194 12.63 9.43 -1.10
C GLY A 194 11.56 8.50 -1.68
N PHE A 195 10.74 8.96 -2.63
CA PHE A 195 9.80 8.11 -3.34
C PHE A 195 10.51 6.95 -4.06
N VAL A 196 9.91 5.76 -3.98
CA VAL A 196 10.35 4.55 -4.67
C VAL A 196 9.16 4.03 -5.49
N PRO A 197 9.32 3.81 -6.82
CA PRO A 197 8.24 3.33 -7.67
C PRO A 197 7.93 1.85 -7.43
N MET A 198 6.66 1.49 -7.61
CA MET A 198 6.27 0.09 -7.64
C MET A 198 6.74 -0.52 -8.97
N PRO A 199 7.46 -1.66 -8.95
CA PRO A 199 7.89 -2.32 -10.18
C PRO A 199 6.70 -2.67 -11.09
N GLU A 200 6.90 -2.49 -12.39
CA GLU A 200 5.94 -2.89 -13.41
C GLU A 200 5.82 -4.42 -13.47
N MET A 201 4.68 -4.91 -13.94
CA MET A 201 4.63 -6.33 -14.33
C MET A 201 5.55 -6.54 -15.53
N PRO A 202 6.33 -7.64 -15.55
CA PRO A 202 7.02 -8.05 -16.77
C PRO A 202 6.01 -8.15 -17.91
N GLN A 203 6.27 -7.49 -19.04
CA GLN A 203 5.46 -7.68 -20.24
C GLN A 203 5.57 -9.14 -20.67
N ALA A 204 4.43 -9.75 -21.03
CA ALA A 204 4.47 -11.06 -21.67
C ALA A 204 5.27 -10.92 -22.97
N ALA A 205 6.32 -11.74 -23.13
CA ALA A 205 7.08 -11.85 -24.37
C ALA A 205 6.22 -12.37 -25.52
#